data_AF-A0A3P7JZE3-F1
#
_entry.id   AF-A0A3P7JZE3-F1
#
_cell.length_a   1.000
_cell.length_b   1.000
_cell.length_c   1.000
_cell.angle_alpha   90.00
_cell.angle_beta   90.00
_cell.angle_gamma   90.00
#
_symmetry.space_group_name_H-M   'P 1'
#
loop_
_entity.id
_entity.type
_entity.pdbx_description
1 polymer ?
#
loop_
_entity_poly.entity_id
_entity_poly.type
_entity_poly.pdbx_seq_one_letter_code
_entity_poly.pdbx_strand_id
1 'polypeptide(L)'
;MINFPCLDTCTSFVEVKAARNKIPTGARLCCKAGQTIYSEDDDLILIFRGDANIQAGWRGFTARFRYCECSSLQQEVVKHEKVKLRF
;
A
#
# COMPACT_ATOMS: atom_id res chain seq x y z
N MET A 1 -5.22 -4.39 -3.47
CA MET A 1 -5.66 -5.66 -2.84
C MET A 1 -4.44 -6.39 -2.33
N ILE A 2 -4.47 -6.76 -1.06
CA ILE A 2 -3.41 -7.47 -0.35
C ILE A 2 -3.86 -8.93 -0.16
N ASN A 3 -2.92 -9.87 -0.23
CA ASN A 3 -3.18 -11.28 -0.03
C ASN A 3 -1.99 -11.95 0.68
N PHE A 4 -2.03 -11.90 2.02
CA PHE A 4 -1.05 -12.52 2.92
C PHE A 4 -1.75 -13.37 3.99
N PRO A 5 -1.03 -14.29 4.67
CA PRO A 5 -1.54 -14.97 5.85
C PRO A 5 -2.18 -14.02 6.86
N CYS A 6 -3.29 -14.45 7.44
CA CYS A 6 -4.01 -13.70 8.46
C CYS A 6 -3.78 -14.41 9.79
N LEU A 7 -2.77 -13.94 10.52
CA LEU A 7 -2.40 -14.41 11.87
C LEU A 7 -2.70 -13.29 12.87
N ASP A 8 -2.88 -13.62 14.15
CA ASP A 8 -3.16 -12.64 15.22
C ASP A 8 -2.12 -11.50 15.26
N THR A 9 -0.88 -11.83 14.93
CA THR A 9 0.16 -10.85 14.61
C THR A 9 0.65 -11.05 13.18
N CYS A 10 0.46 -10.03 12.34
CA CYS A 10 0.90 -10.12 10.95
C CYS A 10 2.42 -10.12 10.86
N THR A 11 2.99 -11.28 10.51
CA THR A 11 4.43 -11.43 10.25
C THR A 11 4.80 -10.98 8.84
N SER A 12 3.85 -11.06 7.91
CA SER A 12 3.95 -10.58 6.53
C SER A 12 2.95 -9.47 6.27
N PHE A 13 3.43 -8.30 5.85
CA PHE A 13 2.59 -7.11 5.67
C PHE A 13 3.19 -6.11 4.68
N VAL A 14 2.35 -5.20 4.24
CA VAL A 14 2.75 -3.94 3.60
C VAL A 14 2.51 -2.82 4.59
N GLU A 15 3.58 -2.17 5.04
CA GLU A 15 3.49 -0.95 5.83
C GLU A 15 3.36 0.25 4.89
N VAL A 16 2.39 1.11 5.17
CA VAL A 16 2.11 2.30 4.38
C VAL A 16 2.38 3.56 5.18
N LYS A 17 3.33 4.36 4.71
CA LYS A 17 3.67 5.67 5.27
C LYS A 17 3.13 6.76 4.35
N ALA A 18 1.95 7.27 4.70
CA ALA A 18 1.24 8.31 3.96
C ALA A 18 1.40 9.71 4.59
N ALA A 19 1.78 9.78 5.87
CA ALA A 19 1.94 11.03 6.60
C ALA A 19 3.12 11.86 6.07
N ARG A 20 3.06 13.19 6.21
CA ARG A 20 4.07 14.12 5.68
C ARG A 20 5.49 13.82 6.18
N ASN A 21 5.67 13.57 7.48
CA ASN A 21 6.99 13.38 8.06
C ASN A 21 7.58 11.97 7.84
N LYS A 22 6.79 10.97 7.38
CA LYS A 22 7.19 9.57 7.10
C LYS A 22 7.90 8.81 8.24
N ILE A 23 8.18 9.45 9.38
CA ILE A 23 8.81 8.90 10.58
C ILE A 23 7.94 7.88 11.32
N PRO A 24 6.65 8.14 11.65
CA PRO A 24 5.86 7.23 12.46
C PRO A 24 5.71 5.88 11.76
N THR A 25 5.60 4.80 12.54
CA THR A 25 5.25 3.49 12.00
C THR A 25 3.93 3.62 11.25
N GLY A 26 3.96 3.26 9.97
CA GLY A 26 2.80 3.35 9.09
C GLY A 26 1.74 2.32 9.44
N ALA A 27 0.58 2.43 8.80
CA ALA A 27 -0.45 1.39 8.89
C ALA A 27 0.10 0.09 8.29
N ARG A 28 0.03 -1.02 9.02
CA ARG A 28 0.47 -2.34 8.56
C ARG A 28 -0.72 -3.11 8.03
N LEU A 29 -0.66 -3.43 6.74
CA LEU A 29 -1.74 -4.09 6.03
C LEU A 29 -1.35 -5.52 5.68
N CYS A 30 -2.19 -6.45 6.09
CA CYS A 30 -2.05 -7.89 5.88
C CYS A 30 -3.45 -8.48 5.59
N CYS A 31 -3.54 -9.80 5.44
CA CYS A 31 -4.79 -10.48 5.11
C CYS A 31 -5.36 -10.06 3.75
N LYS A 32 -6.61 -10.45 3.47
CA LYS A 32 -7.36 -10.04 2.29
C LYS A 32 -7.96 -8.65 2.48
N ALA A 33 -7.11 -7.63 2.50
CA ALA A 33 -7.52 -6.23 2.67
C ALA A 33 -7.50 -5.45 1.35
N GLY A 34 -8.53 -4.64 1.14
CA GLY A 34 -8.55 -3.54 0.18
C GLY A 34 -8.76 -2.24 0.94
N GLN A 35 -7.77 -1.35 0.92
CA GLN A 35 -7.88 -0.03 1.53
C GLN A 35 -7.45 1.04 0.52
N THR A 36 -8.16 2.17 0.56
CA THR A 36 -7.78 3.40 -0.13
C THR A 36 -7.01 4.27 0.86
N ILE A 37 -5.87 4.82 0.43
CA ILE A 37 -4.96 5.60 1.27
C ILE A 37 -4.67 6.90 0.53
N TYR A 38 -4.75 8.01 1.25
CA TYR A 38 -4.42 9.34 0.75
C TYR A 38 -3.10 9.77 1.37
N SER A 39 -2.14 10.21 0.54
CA SER A 39 -0.91 10.83 1.03
C SER A 39 -1.20 12.26 1.49
N GLU A 40 -0.55 12.67 2.59
CA GLU A 40 -0.58 14.06 3.06
C GLU A 40 0.35 14.99 2.26
N ASP A 41 1.12 14.41 1.34
CA ASP A 41 2.12 15.07 0.50
C ASP A 41 2.18 14.38 -0.88
N ASP A 42 3.10 14.82 -1.75
CA ASP A 42 3.27 14.30 -3.11
C ASP A 42 3.87 12.89 -3.18
N ASP A 43 4.20 12.29 -2.02
CA ASP A 43 4.84 10.99 -1.92
C ASP A 43 4.19 10.05 -0.89
N LEU A 44 4.38 8.75 -1.14
CA LEU A 44 3.95 7.67 -0.25
C LEU A 44 4.96 6.53 -0.32
N ILE A 45 5.29 5.98 0.85
CA ILE A 45 6.24 4.86 0.95
C ILE A 45 5.47 3.59 1.27
N LEU A 46 5.69 2.55 0.44
CA LEU A 46 5.23 1.19 0.67
C LEU A 46 6.42 0.33 1.08
N ILE A 47 6.39 -0.22 2.28
CA ILE A 47 7.43 -1.13 2.79
C ILE A 47 6.82 -2.52 2.87
N PHE A 48 7.32 -3.43 2.04
CA PHE A 48 6.94 -4.84 2.11
C PHE A 48 7.86 -5.59 3.08
N ARG A 49 7.27 -6.29 4.03
CA ARG A 49 7.95 -7.27 4.88
C ARG A 49 7.34 -8.64 4.64
N GLY A 50 8.15 -9.57 4.15
CA GLY A 50 7.79 -10.98 4.03
C GLY A 50 8.51 -11.84 5.06
N ASP A 51 7.80 -12.83 5.59
CA ASP A 51 8.38 -13.91 6.41
C ASP A 51 8.66 -15.14 5.54
N ALA A 52 9.54 -16.02 5.98
CA ALA A 52 9.84 -17.32 5.35
C ALA A 52 8.58 -18.20 5.18
N ASN A 53 7.53 -17.94 5.96
CA ASN A 53 6.22 -18.60 5.88
C ASN A 53 5.29 -18.04 4.79
N ILE A 54 5.70 -17.08 3.95
CA ILE A 54 5.01 -16.80 2.69
C ILE A 54 5.25 -18.02 1.78
N GLN A 55 4.48 -19.08 2.02
CA GLN A 55 4.46 -20.30 1.22
C GLN A 55 3.86 -20.04 -0.16
N ALA A 56 4.19 -20.93 -1.11
CA ALA A 56 3.62 -20.96 -2.45
C ALA A 56 2.08 -20.98 -2.37
N GLY A 57 1.43 -19.90 -2.83
CA GLY A 57 -0.03 -19.76 -2.84
C GLY A 57 -0.54 -18.35 -2.54
N TRP A 58 0.25 -17.53 -1.84
CA TRP A 58 -0.08 -16.13 -1.59
C TRP A 58 0.28 -15.25 -2.80
N ARG A 59 -0.57 -14.27 -3.10
CA ARG A 59 -0.49 -13.49 -4.35
C ARG A 59 0.24 -12.15 -4.19
N GLY A 60 0.82 -11.92 -3.02
CA GLY A 60 1.44 -10.64 -2.68
C GLY A 60 0.41 -9.52 -2.58
N PHE A 61 0.74 -8.36 -3.15
CA PHE A 61 -0.16 -7.22 -3.21
C PHE A 61 -0.16 -6.55 -4.59
N THR A 62 -1.27 -5.89 -4.89
CA THR A 62 -1.38 -4.99 -6.03
C THR A 62 -1.83 -3.63 -5.52
N ALA A 63 -1.05 -2.60 -5.85
CA ALA A 63 -1.37 -1.21 -5.61
C ALA A 63 -1.71 -0.52 -6.94
N ARG A 64 -2.68 0.38 -6.89
CA ARG A 64 -2.98 1.33 -7.96
C ARG A 64 -2.90 2.69 -7.33
N PHE A 65 -2.21 3.62 -7.99
CA PHE A 65 -2.16 4.99 -7.53
C PHE A 65 -2.70 5.93 -8.61
N ARG A 66 -3.19 7.06 -8.12
CA ARG A 66 -3.64 8.18 -8.93
C ARG A 66 -3.07 9.44 -8.31
N TYR A 67 -2.44 10.26 -9.14
CA TYR A 67 -2.07 11.62 -8.74
C TYR A 67 -3.26 12.55 -9.01
N CYS A 68 -3.60 13.36 -8.00
CA CYS A 68 -4.65 14.36 -8.08
C CYS A 68 -4.00 15.73 -7.87
N GLU A 69 -3.94 16.56 -8.91
CA GLU A 69 -3.57 17.96 -8.72
C GLU A 69 -4.75 18.68 -8.08
N CYS A 70 -4.49 19.39 -6.98
CA CYS A 70 -5.46 20.32 -6.42
C CYS A 70 -5.38 21.63 -7.21
N SER A 71 -5.88 21.63 -8.45
CA SER A 71 -6.14 22.88 -9.16
C SER A 71 -7.52 23.38 -8.74
N SER A 72 -7.62 24.67 -8.41
CA SER A 72 -8.77 25.28 -7.72
C SER A 72 -10.10 25.29 -8.50
N LEU A 73 -10.24 24.51 -9.59
CA LEU A 73 -11.47 24.44 -10.37
C LEU A 73 -11.90 23.04 -10.87
N GLN A 74 -11.09 21.97 -10.80
CA GLN A 74 -11.54 20.61 -11.14
C GLN A 74 -10.50 19.54 -10.73
N GLN A 75 -10.93 18.46 -10.06
CA GLN A 75 -10.07 17.29 -9.78
C GLN A 75 -9.82 16.49 -11.08
N GLU A 76 -8.85 16.88 -11.89
CA GLU A 76 -8.45 16.09 -13.06
C GLU A 76 -7.57 14.88 -12.67
N VAL A 77 -7.78 13.75 -13.35
CA VAL A 77 -6.91 12.56 -13.24
C VAL A 77 -5.64 12.86 -14.05
N VAL A 78 -4.50 13.09 -13.40
CA VAL A 78 -3.28 13.42 -14.15
C VAL A 78 -2.51 12.16 -14.57
N LYS A 79 -2.56 11.08 -13.77
CA LYS A 79 -1.88 9.82 -14.11
C LYS A 79 -2.45 8.62 -13.37
N HIS A 80 -2.57 7.49 -14.07
CA HIS A 80 -2.87 6.18 -13.48
C HIS A 80 -1.70 5.23 -13.70
N GLU A 81 -1.23 4.60 -12.63
CA GLU A 81 -0.15 3.63 -12.71
C GLU A 81 -0.34 2.51 -11.66
N LYS A 82 0.13 1.31 -12.01
CA LYS A 82 -0.18 0.07 -11.29
C LYS A 82 1.11 -0.64 -10.91
N VAL A 83 1.32 -0.82 -9.61
CA VAL A 83 2.42 -1.59 -9.07
C VAL A 83 1.91 -2.97 -8.69
N LYS A 84 2.51 -4.01 -9.27
CA LYS A 84 2.20 -5.41 -8.96
C LYS A 84 3.48 -6.15 -8.60
N LEU A 85 3.61 -6.48 -7.31
CA LEU A 85 4.64 -7.37 -6.82
C LEU A 85 4.05 -8.77 -6.71
N ARG A 86 4.63 -9.71 -7.48
CA ARG A 86 4.31 -11.13 -7.43
C ARG A 86 5.49 -11.86 -6.79
N PHE A 87 5.20 -12.86 -5.97
CA PHE A 87 6.15 -13.76 -5.35
C PHE A 87 5.84 -15.17 -5.83
#